data_AF-A0A6V7JCN2-F1
#
_entry.id   AF-A0A6V7JCN2-F1
#
_cell.length_a   1.000
_cell.length_b   1.000
_cell.length_c   1.000
_cell.angle_alpha   90.00
_cell.angle_beta   90.00
_cell.angle_gamma   90.00
#
_symmetry.space_group_name_H-M   'P 1'
#
loop_
_entity.id
_entity.type
_entity.pdbx_description
1 polymer ?
#
loop_
_entity_poly.entity_id
_entity_poly.type
_entity_poly.pdbx_seq_one_letter_code
_entity_poly.pdbx_strand_id
1 'polypeptide(L)'
;MSGLYIDNGYDQTVVHRVITQREKREVEHEILNLLGLPDRPKSTVGKIPQVKRSAPKFLLDIYKNALGEDDEKPVVRSSGGKSDGEFDLTGQDLRAIDQSDVIMTFQAH
;
A
#
# COMPACT_ATOMS: atom_id res chain seq x y z
N MET A 1 -18.96 -11.15 11.46
CA MET A 1 -18.09 -12.34 11.60
C MET A 1 -16.85 -12.11 10.76
N SER A 2 -15.67 -12.50 11.23
CA SER A 2 -14.46 -12.47 10.42
C SER A 2 -14.18 -13.89 9.93
N GLY A 3 -13.66 -14.04 8.71
CA GLY A 3 -13.33 -15.33 8.12
C GLY A 3 -12.08 -15.22 7.25
N LEU A 4 -11.45 -16.37 7.00
CA LEU A 4 -10.42 -16.50 5.98
C LEU A 4 -11.12 -16.59 4.62
N TYR A 5 -10.77 -15.71 3.71
CA TYR A 5 -11.30 -15.68 2.35
C TYR A 5 -10.19 -16.04 1.38
N ILE A 6 -10.52 -16.86 0.37
CA ILE A 6 -9.59 -17.27 -0.67
C ILE A 6 -10.22 -17.02 -2.03
N ASP A 7 -9.40 -16.79 -3.05
CA ASP A 7 -9.82 -16.82 -4.44
C ASP A 7 -9.93 -18.27 -4.92
N ASN A 8 -11.07 -18.64 -5.50
CA ASN A 8 -11.30 -19.98 -6.03
C ASN A 8 -10.83 -20.16 -7.50
N GLY A 9 -10.18 -19.14 -8.08
CA GLY A 9 -9.70 -19.16 -9.46
C GLY A 9 -10.77 -18.83 -10.51
N TYR A 10 -11.97 -18.45 -10.07
CA TYR A 10 -13.06 -17.94 -10.92
C TYR A 10 -13.34 -16.45 -10.66
N ASP A 11 -12.32 -15.70 -10.22
CA ASP A 11 -12.43 -14.31 -9.74
C ASP A 11 -13.50 -14.15 -8.63
N GLN A 12 -13.70 -15.20 -7.82
CA GLN A 12 -14.67 -15.21 -6.73
C GLN A 12 -13.98 -15.45 -5.40
N THR A 13 -14.25 -14.54 -4.47
CA THR A 13 -13.79 -14.65 -3.09
C THR A 13 -14.75 -15.51 -2.28
N VAL A 14 -14.29 -16.68 -1.84
CA VAL A 14 -15.09 -17.63 -1.05
C VAL A 14 -14.60 -17.71 0.39
N VAL A 15 -15.54 -17.94 1.33
CA VAL A 15 -15.19 -18.17 2.74
C VAL A 15 -14.58 -19.57 2.84
N HIS A 16 -13.29 -19.63 3.18
CA HIS A 16 -12.62 -20.90 3.46
C HIS A 16 -12.97 -21.41 4.87
N ARG A 17 -12.85 -20.55 5.89
CA ARG A 17 -13.24 -20.85 7.27
C ARG A 17 -13.59 -19.60 8.07
N VAL A 18 -14.44 -19.77 9.07
CA VAL A 18 -14.72 -18.72 10.07
C VAL A 18 -13.59 -18.71 11.09
N ILE A 19 -13.09 -17.52 11.45
CA ILE A 19 -12.07 -17.37 12.49
C ILE A 19 -12.72 -17.09 13.85
N THR A 20 -12.17 -17.70 14.89
CA THR A 20 -12.63 -17.47 16.26
C THR A 20 -12.14 -16.12 16.79
N GLN A 21 -12.79 -15.62 17.86
CA GLN A 21 -12.34 -14.40 18.53
C GLN A 21 -10.96 -14.54 19.20
N ARG A 22 -10.54 -15.77 19.50
CA ARG A 22 -9.23 -16.05 20.09
C ARG A 22 -8.14 -15.95 19.03
N GLU A 23 -8.31 -16.68 17.92
CA GLU A 23 -7.37 -16.62 16.78
C GLU A 23 -7.23 -15.20 16.24
N LYS A 24 -8.34 -14.45 16.15
CA LYS A 24 -8.31 -13.05 15.74
C LYS A 24 -7.39 -12.20 16.64
N ARG A 25 -7.46 -12.41 17.97
CA ARG A 25 -6.64 -11.67 18.94
C ARG A 25 -5.18 -12.09 18.90
N GLU A 26 -4.91 -13.38 18.70
CA GLU A 26 -3.55 -13.92 18.53
C GLU A 26 -2.88 -13.29 17.30
N VAL A 27 -3.55 -13.32 16.14
CA VAL A 27 -3.04 -12.71 14.91
C VAL A 27 -2.90 -11.19 15.04
N GLU A 28 -3.85 -10.51 15.67
CA GLU A 28 -3.73 -9.06 15.94
C GLU A 28 -2.48 -8.73 16.74
N HIS A 29 -2.19 -9.51 17.80
CA HIS A 29 -1.00 -9.30 18.61
C HIS A 29 0.30 -9.58 17.83
N GLU A 30 0.33 -10.63 17.01
CA GLU A 30 1.47 -10.93 16.14
C GLU A 30 1.76 -9.80 15.14
N ILE A 31 0.73 -9.26 14.50
CA ILE A 31 0.87 -8.12 13.57
C ILE A 31 1.43 -6.89 14.30
N LEU A 32 0.90 -6.58 15.48
CA LEU A 32 1.37 -5.44 16.27
C LEU A 32 2.84 -5.61 16.69
N ASN A 33 3.21 -6.80 17.16
CA ASN A 33 4.58 -7.12 17.53
C ASN A 33 5.54 -7.01 16.33
N LEU A 34 5.14 -7.51 15.16
CA LEU A 34 5.92 -7.40 13.93
C LEU A 34 6.17 -5.94 13.52
N LEU A 35 5.17 -5.08 13.72
CA LEU A 35 5.25 -3.66 13.41
C LEU A 35 5.88 -2.82 14.53
N GLY A 36 6.27 -3.44 15.66
CA GLY A 36 6.79 -2.73 16.83
C GLY A 36 5.77 -1.79 17.49
N LEU A 37 4.46 -2.07 17.31
CA LEU A 37 3.38 -1.25 17.84
C LEU A 37 2.90 -1.82 19.18
N PRO A 38 2.82 -1.02 20.26
CA PRO A 38 2.35 -1.51 21.55
C PRO A 38 0.84 -1.79 21.55
N ASP A 39 0.08 -0.97 20.82
CA ASP A 39 -1.37 -1.05 20.71
C ASP A 39 -1.81 -0.70 19.29
N ARG A 40 -3.04 -1.11 18.94
CA ARG A 40 -3.63 -0.75 17.66
C ARG A 40 -3.75 0.78 17.52
N PRO A 41 -3.20 1.39 16.46
CA PRO A 41 -3.31 2.82 16.24
C PRO A 41 -4.78 3.19 16.11
N LYS A 42 -5.21 4.15 16.93
CA LYS A 42 -6.58 4.66 16.91
C LYS A 42 -6.82 5.26 15.53
N SER A 43 -7.72 4.65 14.75
CA SER A 43 -8.31 5.33 13.60
C SER A 43 -8.81 6.68 14.11
N THR A 44 -8.52 7.78 13.42
CA THR A 44 -8.91 9.13 13.83
C THR A 44 -10.43 9.29 13.72
N VAL A 45 -11.17 8.60 14.58
CA VAL A 45 -12.62 8.71 14.75
C VAL A 45 -12.87 10.14 15.20
N GLY A 46 -13.31 10.99 14.27
CA GLY A 46 -13.58 12.41 14.49
C GLY A 46 -12.86 13.36 13.53
N LYS A 47 -11.79 12.93 12.87
CA LYS A 47 -11.31 13.65 11.68
C LYS A 47 -12.08 13.09 10.49
N ILE A 48 -12.86 13.93 9.81
CA ILE A 48 -13.36 13.61 8.47
C ILE A 48 -12.15 13.06 7.70
N PRO A 49 -12.20 11.85 7.13
CA PRO A 49 -11.12 11.39 6.28
C PRO A 49 -10.88 12.51 5.29
N GLN A 50 -9.73 13.18 5.35
CA GLN A 50 -9.38 14.22 4.37
C GLN A 50 -9.44 13.62 2.94
N VAL A 51 -9.48 12.29 2.86
CA VAL A 51 -9.61 11.51 1.66
C VAL A 51 -10.76 10.50 1.87
N LYS A 52 -11.96 10.78 1.32
CA LYS A 52 -12.99 9.75 1.01
C LYS A 52 -12.53 8.78 -0.10
N ARG A 53 -11.26 8.86 -0.51
CA ARG A 53 -10.69 8.26 -1.71
C ARG A 53 -9.54 7.36 -1.29
N SER A 54 -9.22 6.40 -2.14
CA SER A 54 -8.07 5.49 -2.05
C SER A 54 -6.80 6.18 -1.54
N ALA A 55 -5.87 5.41 -0.98
CA ALA A 55 -4.52 5.89 -0.67
C ALA A 55 -3.94 6.69 -1.87
N PRO A 56 -3.14 7.74 -1.63
CA PRO A 56 -2.43 8.46 -2.69
C PRO A 56 -1.74 7.48 -3.64
N LYS A 57 -1.80 7.75 -4.96
CA LYS A 57 -1.28 6.85 -6.00
C LYS A 57 0.15 6.40 -5.73
N PHE A 58 1.03 7.34 -5.37
CA PHE A 58 2.42 7.06 -4.98
C PHE A 58 2.56 5.96 -3.91
N LEU A 59 1.72 5.95 -2.87
CA LEU A 59 1.77 4.90 -1.84
C LEU A 59 1.29 3.55 -2.36
N LEU A 60 0.33 3.56 -3.30
CA LEU A 60 -0.09 2.33 -3.99
C LEU A 60 1.00 1.81 -4.93
N ASP A 61 1.73 2.70 -5.60
CA ASP A 61 2.80 2.34 -6.52
C ASP A 61 4.00 1.75 -5.77
N ILE A 62 4.40 2.33 -4.62
CA ILE A 62 5.40 1.71 -3.73
C ILE A 62 4.96 0.32 -3.28
N TYR A 63 3.70 0.17 -2.86
CA TYR A 63 3.18 -1.11 -2.39
C TYR A 63 3.23 -2.19 -3.48
N LYS A 64 2.84 -1.85 -4.72
CA LYS A 64 2.89 -2.76 -5.86
C LYS A 64 4.32 -3.15 -6.23
N ASN A 65 5.23 -2.17 -6.28
CA ASN A 65 6.66 -2.42 -6.52
C ASN A 65 7.27 -3.34 -5.45
N ALA A 66 6.89 -3.17 -4.19
CA ALA A 66 7.36 -4.00 -3.08
C ALA A 66 6.81 -5.44 -3.11
N LEU A 67 5.60 -5.65 -3.65
CA LEU A 67 5.00 -6.97 -3.77
C LEU A 67 5.40 -7.73 -5.05
N GLY A 68 6.01 -7.05 -6.02
CA GLY A 68 6.40 -7.68 -7.28
C GLY A 68 5.21 -8.13 -8.13
N GLU A 69 4.03 -7.54 -7.94
CA GLU A 69 2.80 -7.88 -8.70
C GLU A 69 2.79 -7.31 -10.13
N ASP A 70 3.85 -6.61 -10.55
CA ASP A 70 4.02 -6.09 -11.91
C ASP A 70 4.67 -7.13 -12.85
N ASP A 71 3.99 -8.26 -13.08
CA ASP A 71 4.28 -9.15 -14.23
C ASP A 71 3.61 -8.66 -15.54
N GLU A 72 2.86 -7.55 -15.51
CA GLU A 72 1.95 -7.15 -16.61
C GLU A 72 2.09 -5.67 -17.05
N LYS A 73 3.29 -5.07 -16.98
CA LYS A 73 3.56 -3.84 -17.74
C LYS A 73 4.81 -3.97 -18.62
N PRO A 74 4.71 -3.62 -19.92
CA PRO A 74 5.87 -3.62 -20.78
C PRO A 74 6.80 -2.54 -20.24
N VAL A 75 7.99 -2.96 -19.83
CA VAL A 75 9.13 -2.09 -19.60
C VAL A 75 9.41 -1.39 -20.94
N VAL A 76 8.74 -0.28 -21.21
CA VAL A 76 9.14 0.64 -22.26
C VAL A 76 10.40 1.29 -21.73
N ARG A 77 11.51 0.58 -21.94
CA ARG A 77 12.86 1.12 -21.90
C ARG A 77 12.97 2.15 -23.01
N SER A 78 12.41 3.34 -22.79
CA SER A 78 12.73 4.50 -23.59
C SER A 78 14.15 4.91 -23.21
N SER A 79 15.09 4.40 -23.99
CA SER A 79 16.46 4.86 -24.14
C SER A 79 16.55 6.38 -24.02
N GLY A 80 17.14 6.87 -22.93
CA GLY A 80 17.55 8.28 -22.85
C GLY A 80 17.51 8.84 -21.43
N GLY A 81 18.66 8.83 -20.76
CA GLY A 81 18.93 9.71 -19.61
C GLY A 81 19.01 8.99 -18.27
N LYS A 82 20.23 8.96 -17.74
CA LYS A 82 20.59 8.44 -16.43
C LYS A 82 19.82 9.14 -15.29
N SER A 83 19.11 8.36 -14.48
CA SER A 83 19.07 8.55 -13.04
C SER A 83 18.76 7.20 -12.39
N ASP A 84 19.78 6.57 -11.81
CA ASP A 84 19.69 5.49 -10.81
C ASP A 84 19.02 6.05 -9.54
N GLY A 85 17.77 6.51 -9.68
CA GLY A 85 16.95 6.99 -8.60
C GLY A 85 15.97 5.90 -8.23
N GLU A 86 16.00 5.53 -6.96
CA GLU A 86 15.17 4.60 -6.18
C GLU A 86 13.63 4.69 -6.38
N PHE A 87 13.15 5.51 -7.31
CA PHE A 87 11.74 5.76 -7.60
C PHE A 87 11.49 5.74 -9.11
N ASP A 88 10.65 4.81 -9.56
CA ASP A 88 10.16 4.76 -10.95
C ASP A 88 9.18 5.92 -11.20
N LEU A 89 9.73 7.12 -11.40
CA LEU A 89 8.95 8.33 -11.65
C LEU A 89 8.47 8.35 -13.10
N THR A 90 7.16 8.45 -13.31
CA THR A 90 6.59 8.58 -14.66
C THR A 90 6.76 10.01 -15.19
N GLY A 91 6.61 10.20 -16.51
CA GLY A 91 6.65 11.53 -17.11
C GLY A 91 5.55 12.48 -16.62
N GLN A 92 4.45 11.95 -16.05
CA GLN A 92 3.42 12.77 -15.40
C GLN A 92 3.89 13.25 -14.02
N ASP A 93 4.61 12.41 -13.28
CA ASP A 93 5.16 12.76 -11.96
C ASP A 93 6.21 13.86 -12.07
N LEU A 94 7.06 13.80 -13.10
CA LEU A 94 8.03 14.85 -13.39
C LEU A 94 7.36 16.21 -13.67
N ARG A 95 6.26 16.21 -14.44
CA ARG A 95 5.47 17.44 -14.69
C ARG A 95 4.79 17.95 -13.44
N ALA A 96 4.28 17.05 -12.60
CA ALA A 96 3.66 17.43 -11.34
C ALA A 96 4.69 18.05 -10.39
N ILE A 97 5.90 17.50 -10.31
CA ILE A 97 7.01 18.06 -9.52
C ILE A 97 7.39 19.45 -10.01
N ASP A 98 7.54 19.64 -11.33
CA ASP A 98 7.90 20.93 -11.94
C ASP A 98 6.85 22.03 -11.69
N GLN A 99 5.58 21.66 -11.59
CA GLN A 99 4.46 22.58 -11.35
C GLN A 99 4.13 22.79 -9.86
N SER A 100 4.83 22.10 -8.95
CA SER A 100 4.50 22.15 -7.53
C SER A 100 5.25 23.27 -6.81
N ASP A 101 4.51 24.08 -6.06
CA ASP A 101 5.09 25.14 -5.22
C ASP A 101 5.74 24.59 -3.93
N VAL A 102 5.49 23.33 -3.57
CA VAL A 102 6.03 22.68 -2.36
C VAL A 102 6.38 21.21 -2.63
N ILE A 103 7.57 20.79 -2.19
CA ILE A 103 8.00 19.38 -2.16
C ILE A 103 8.06 18.93 -0.70
N MET A 104 7.40 17.81 -0.37
CA MET A 104 7.44 17.20 0.96
C MET A 104 8.36 15.97 0.96
N THR A 105 9.31 15.94 1.89
CA THR A 105 10.20 14.78 2.11
C THR A 105 9.94 14.24 3.50
N PHE A 106 9.81 12.91 3.63
CA PHE A 106 9.69 12.25 4.92
C PHE A 106 11.06 11.71 5.34
N GLN A 107 11.54 12.11 6.51
CA GLN A 107 12.74 11.54 7.11
C GLN A 107 12.32 10.28 7.88
N ALA A 108 12.91 9.13 7.54
CA ALA A 108 12.73 7.91 8.32
C ALA A 108 13.59 8.03 9.59
N HIS A 109 12.96 7.90 10.76
CA HIS A 109 13.63 7.83 12.06
C HIS A 109 13.65 6.38 12.56
#